data_AF-A0AAV9ILN0-F1
#
_entry.id   AF-A0AAV9ILN0-F1
#
_cell.length_a   1.000
_cell.length_b   1.000
_cell.length_c   1.000
_cell.angle_alpha   90.00
_cell.angle_beta   90.00
_cell.angle_gamma   90.00
#
_symmetry.space_group_name_H-M   'P 1'
#
loop_
_entity.id
_entity.type
_entity.pdbx_description
1 polymer ?
#
loop_
_entity_poly.entity_id
_entity_poly.type
_entity_poly.pdbx_seq_one_letter_code
_entity_poly.pdbx_strand_id
1 'polypeptide(L)'
;MLQLYNDEWPPFGSFLAIELYRNSQGEHYVGIYYNGQQCSLPFYGNRPYCPWEEFEKQMSPFVIRDPGDIACQASKPLSGPEEMRTTYA
;
A
#
# COMPACT_ATOMS: atom_id res chain seq x y z
N MET A 1 2.04 2.24 0.17
CA MET A 1 1.22 1.89 -1.01
C MET A 1 0.18 2.98 -1.29
N LEU A 2 -1.00 3.04 -0.64
CA LEU A 2 -2.05 4.02 -1.00
C LEU A 2 -2.02 5.38 -0.27
N GLN A 3 -1.25 5.50 0.82
CA GLN A 3 -1.16 6.73 1.64
C GLN A 3 -2.51 7.22 2.23
N LEU A 4 -3.44 6.29 2.51
CA LEU A 4 -4.77 6.58 3.07
C LEU A 4 -4.91 6.21 4.56
N TYR A 5 -3.79 5.96 5.23
CA TYR A 5 -3.78 5.56 6.64
C TYR A 5 -4.22 6.74 7.53
N ASN A 6 -5.17 6.48 8.43
CA ASN A 6 -5.80 7.49 9.28
C ASN A 6 -5.46 7.35 10.78
N ASP A 7 -4.47 6.51 11.13
CA ASP A 7 -4.09 6.21 12.52
C ASP A 7 -5.18 5.58 13.40
N GLU A 8 -6.17 4.95 12.76
CA GLU A 8 -7.25 4.24 13.43
C GLU A 8 -7.25 2.76 13.03
N TRP A 9 -7.67 1.91 13.97
CA TRP A 9 -7.93 0.50 13.65
C TRP A 9 -9.16 0.39 12.73
N PRO A 10 -9.10 -0.35 11.61
CA PRO A 10 -10.26 -0.53 10.77
C PRO A 10 -11.43 -1.16 11.54
N PRO A 11 -12.62 -0.56 11.56
CA PRO A 11 -13.76 -1.08 12.30
C PRO A 11 -14.24 -2.43 11.72
N PHE A 12 -15.03 -3.17 12.49
CA PHE A 12 -15.65 -4.39 11.97
C PHE A 12 -16.50 -4.10 10.72
N GLY A 13 -16.34 -4.93 9.70
CA GLY A 13 -16.98 -4.73 8.40
C GLY A 13 -16.36 -3.60 7.57
N SER A 14 -15.18 -3.10 7.94
CA SER A 14 -14.47 -2.13 7.12
C SER A 14 -14.15 -2.71 5.74
N PHE A 15 -14.25 -1.89 4.70
CA PHE A 15 -13.88 -2.28 3.35
C PHE A 15 -13.16 -1.15 2.64
N LEU A 16 -12.29 -1.55 1.72
CA LEU A 16 -11.66 -0.67 0.74
C LEU A 16 -12.22 -1.05 -0.63
N ALA A 17 -12.85 -0.10 -1.31
CA ALA A 17 -13.30 -0.28 -2.68
C ALA A 17 -12.37 0.48 -3.62
N ILE A 18 -11.92 -0.20 -4.68
CA ILE A 18 -11.13 0.40 -5.76
C ILE A 18 -11.98 0.27 -7.02
N GLU A 19 -12.45 1.41 -7.52
CA GLU A 19 -13.37 1.47 -8.64
C GLU A 19 -12.63 1.97 -9.88
N LEU A 20 -12.84 1.30 -11.01
CA LEU A 20 -12.31 1.68 -12.31
C LEU A 20 -13.42 2.31 -13.14
N TYR A 21 -13.19 3.56 -13.54
CA TYR A 21 -14.09 4.34 -14.38
C TYR A 21 -13.49 4.53 -15.77
N ARG A 22 -14.37 4.76 -16.74
CA ARG A 22 -14.00 5.17 -18.09
C ARG A 22 -14.81 6.41 -18.47
N ASN A 23 -14.14 7.45 -18.93
CA ASN A 23 -14.82 8.67 -19.39
C ASN A 23 -15.30 8.54 -20.84
N SER A 24 -15.98 9.57 -21.36
CA SER A 24 -16.49 9.59 -22.74
C SER A 24 -15.39 9.61 -23.82
N GLN A 25 -14.18 10.03 -23.47
CA GLN A 25 -13.02 10.02 -24.35
C GLN A 25 -12.29 8.66 -24.35
N GLY A 26 -12.72 7.75 -23.48
CA GLY A 26 -12.16 6.41 -23.33
C GLY A 26 -10.99 6.32 -22.35
N GLU A 27 -10.66 7.41 -21.66
CA GLU A 27 -9.62 7.48 -20.63
C GLU A 27 -10.10 6.80 -19.34
N HIS A 28 -9.18 6.14 -18.64
CA HIS A 28 -9.50 5.39 -17.42
C HIS A 28 -9.06 6.13 -16.17
N TYR A 29 -9.91 6.07 -15.15
CA TYR A 29 -9.66 6.69 -13.85
C TYR A 29 -9.96 5.71 -12.73
N VAL A 30 -9.21 5.82 -11.66
CA VAL A 30 -9.37 5.05 -10.43
C VAL A 30 -9.91 5.95 -9.35
N GLY A 31 -11.00 5.53 -8.71
CA GLY A 31 -11.48 6.09 -7.46
C GLY A 31 -11.28 5.09 -6.33
N ILE A 32 -10.94 5.57 -5.15
CA ILE A 32 -10.76 4.72 -3.96
C ILE A 32 -11.73 5.19 -2.89
N TYR A 33 -12.38 4.23 -2.24
CA TYR A 33 -13.32 4.49 -1.15
C TYR A 33 -12.94 3.66 0.07
N TYR A 34 -12.96 4.28 1.23
CA TYR A 34 -12.83 3.60 2.51
C TYR A 34 -14.16 3.71 3.25
N ASN A 35 -14.81 2.58 3.54
CA ASN A 35 -16.12 2.52 4.19
C ASN A 35 -17.18 3.41 3.52
N GLY A 36 -17.17 3.45 2.19
CA GLY A 36 -18.10 4.25 1.38
C GLY A 36 -17.74 5.75 1.28
N GLN A 37 -16.70 6.22 1.97
CA GLN A 37 -16.21 7.59 1.82
C GLN A 37 -15.13 7.66 0.73
N GLN A 38 -15.30 8.60 -0.20
CA GLN A 38 -14.32 8.81 -1.26
C GLN A 38 -13.01 9.35 -0.69
N CYS A 39 -11.92 8.66 -0.99
CA CYS A 39 -10.58 9.02 -0.56
C CYS A 39 -9.92 9.94 -1.59
N SER A 40 -9.33 11.03 -1.12
CA SER A 40 -8.39 11.83 -1.92
C SER A 40 -7.04 11.15 -1.96
N LEU A 41 -6.41 11.09 -3.13
CA LEU A 41 -5.11 10.43 -3.32
C LEU A 41 -3.98 11.45 -3.15
N PRO A 42 -3.19 11.39 -2.05
CA PRO A 42 -2.19 12.42 -1.76
C PRO A 42 -1.08 12.50 -2.81
N PHE A 43 -0.69 11.35 -3.34
CA PHE A 43 0.29 11.25 -4.42
C PHE A 43 -0.17 11.88 -5.74
N TYR A 44 -1.48 12.14 -5.90
CA TYR A 44 -2.08 12.74 -7.08
C TYR A 44 -2.81 14.05 -6.73
N GLY A 45 -2.13 14.94 -6.00
CA GLY A 45 -2.60 16.29 -5.74
C GLY A 45 -3.93 16.37 -4.97
N ASN A 46 -4.21 15.37 -4.11
CA ASN A 46 -5.45 15.26 -3.33
C ASN A 46 -6.73 15.23 -4.18
N ARG A 47 -6.65 14.68 -5.39
CA ARG A 47 -7.82 14.53 -6.26
C ARG A 47 -8.58 13.22 -5.95
N PRO A 48 -9.92 13.21 -6.14
CA PRO A 48 -10.76 12.04 -5.87
C PRO A 48 -10.67 10.95 -6.96
N TYR A 49 -10.25 11.32 -8.17
CA TYR A 49 -10.06 10.40 -9.29
C TYR A 49 -8.64 10.55 -9.84
N CYS A 50 -7.91 9.44 -9.93
CA CYS A 50 -6.56 9.39 -10.46
C CYS A 50 -6.55 8.68 -11.83
N PRO A 51 -5.92 9.22 -12.87
CA PRO A 51 -5.73 8.52 -14.13
C PRO A 51 -5.07 7.15 -13.91
N TRP A 52 -5.50 6.14 -14.65
CA TRP A 52 -4.99 4.77 -14.52
C TRP A 52 -3.45 4.69 -14.62
N GLU A 53 -2.86 5.41 -15.56
CA GLU A 53 -1.41 5.40 -15.81
C GLU A 53 -0.61 5.90 -14.60
N GLU A 54 -1.09 6.95 -13.93
CA GLU A 54 -0.44 7.48 -12.74
C GLU A 54 -0.67 6.54 -11.55
N PHE A 55 -1.88 5.99 -11.42
CA PHE A 55 -2.17 4.99 -10.39
C PHE A 55 -1.24 3.77 -10.51
N GLU A 56 -1.12 3.19 -11.71
CA GLU A 56 -0.26 2.04 -11.99
C GLU A 56 1.20 2.34 -11.66
N LYS A 57 1.71 3.50 -12.10
CA LYS A 57 3.07 3.95 -11.80
C LYS A 57 3.35 3.99 -10.30
N GLN A 58 2.44 4.57 -9.52
CA GLN A 58 2.59 4.70 -8.06
C GLN A 58 2.47 3.37 -7.33
N MET A 59 1.67 2.44 -7.86
CA MET A 59 1.47 1.12 -7.27
C MET A 59 2.58 0.14 -7.65
N SER A 60 3.20 0.31 -8.82
CA SER A 60 4.21 -0.59 -9.38
C SER A 60 5.36 -0.99 -8.43
N PRO A 61 5.89 -0.11 -7.55
CA PRO A 61 6.99 -0.48 -6.65
C PRO A 61 6.56 -1.43 -5.53
N PHE A 62 5.26 -1.49 -5.24
CA PHE A 62 4.70 -2.32 -4.18
C PHE A 62 4.14 -3.65 -4.71
N VAL A 63 4.17 -3.86 -6.03
CA VAL A 63 3.77 -5.13 -6.64
C VAL A 63 4.88 -6.15 -6.43
N ILE A 64 4.63 -7.15 -5.60
CA ILE A 64 5.53 -8.29 -5.41
C ILE A 64 5.38 -9.19 -6.65
N ARG A 65 6.42 -9.23 -7.48
CA ARG A 65 6.42 -9.97 -8.76
C ARG A 65 6.89 -11.43 -8.63
N ASP A 66 7.67 -11.73 -7.60
CA ASP A 66 8.13 -13.08 -7.28
C ASP A 66 7.61 -13.45 -5.88
N PRO A 67 6.70 -14.43 -5.76
CA PRO A 67 6.19 -14.88 -4.47
C PRO A 67 7.22 -15.67 -3.65
N GLY A 68 8.37 -16.05 -4.23
CA GLY A 68 9.43 -16.80 -3.57
C GLY A 68 10.45 -15.92 -2.86
N ASP A 69 10.35 -15.85 -1.53
CA ASP A 69 11.44 -15.65 -0.55
C ASP A 69 12.37 -14.43 -0.61
N ILE A 70 12.48 -13.64 -1.69
CA ILE A 70 13.47 -12.54 -1.75
C ILE A 70 13.10 -11.40 -0.79
N ALA A 71 11.81 -11.08 -0.65
CA ALA A 71 11.33 -10.04 0.27
C ALA A 71 11.34 -10.48 1.74
N CYS A 72 11.37 -11.78 2.00
CA CYS A 72 11.29 -12.37 3.34
C CYS A 72 12.62 -12.97 3.82
N GLN A 73 13.74 -12.75 3.11
CA GLN A 73 15.03 -13.24 3.58
C GLN A 73 15.36 -12.61 4.93
N ALA A 74 15.59 -13.46 5.93
CA ALA A 74 16.08 -13.02 7.23
C ALA A 74 17.32 -12.14 7.02
N SER A 75 17.32 -10.95 7.62
CA SER A 75 18.53 -10.14 7.68
C SER A 75 19.64 -10.99 8.28
N LYS A 76 20.86 -10.92 7.71
CA LYS A 76 22.02 -11.48 8.39
C LYS A 76 22.03 -10.90 9.81
N PRO A 77 22.08 -11.73 10.87
CA PRO A 77 22.25 -11.20 12.21
C PRO A 77 23.44 -10.26 12.16
N LEU A 78 23.28 -9.05 12.71
CA LEU A 78 24.39 -8.11 12.86
C LEU A 78 25.53 -8.91 13.46
N SER A 79 26.63 -9.06 12.72
CA SER A 79 27.86 -9.66 13.20
C SER A 79 28.49 -8.69 14.19
N GLY A 80 27.82 -8.54 15.34
CA GLY A 80 28.35 -8.00 16.57
C GLY A 80 28.98 -9.13 17.37
N PRO A 81 29.99 -8.84 18.20
CA PRO A 81 30.68 -9.84 18.99
C PRO A 81 29.70 -10.63 19.86
N GLU A 82 29.95 -11.93 19.96
CA GLU A 82 29.16 -12.98 20.60
C GLU A 82 29.16 -12.88 22.15
N GLU A 83 29.06 -11.67 22.70
CA GLU A 83 29.18 -11.41 24.14
C GLU A 83 27.93 -10.69 24.68
N MET A 84 26.75 -11.30 24.52
CA MET A 84 25.60 -10.94 25.38
C MET A 84 24.55 -12.06 25.44
N ARG A 85 24.99 -13.31 25.45
CA ARG A 85 24.16 -14.44 25.89
C ARG A 85 24.69 -14.95 27.23
N THR A 86 24.29 -14.30 28.31
CA THR A 86 24.30 -14.89 29.64
C THR A 86 23.00 -14.59 30.38
N THR A 87 22.15 -15.63 30.40
CA THR A 87 21.32 -16.10 31.52
C THR A 87 20.39 -15.11 32.21
N TYR A 88 19.08 -15.25 31.94
CA TYR A 88 18.07 -15.08 32.98
C TYR A 88 17.77 -16.45 33.59
N ALA A 89 17.99 -16.50 34.92
CA ALA A 89 17.58 -17.45 35.96
C ALA A 89 17.27 -18.92 35.58
#